data_AF-A0A2T0SKN4-F1
#
_entry.id   AF-A0A2T0SKN4-F1
#
_cell.length_a   1.000
_cell.length_b   1.000
_cell.length_c   1.000
_cell.angle_alpha   90.00
_cell.angle_beta   90.00
_cell.angle_gamma   90.00
#
_symmetry.space_group_name_H-M   'P 1'
#
loop_
_entity.id
_entity.type
_entity.pdbx_description
1 polymer ?
#
loop_
_entity_poly.entity_id
_entity_poly.type
_entity_poly.pdbx_seq_one_letter_code
_entity_poly.pdbx_strand_id
1 'polypeptide(L)'
;MTRLSPTENRKLNTVNQLLMINHSNENVLLDDANSYDVNKELMGIISSDFVNVADTLKEASYQIRKRGFSDFPIFVASRRDVPIGQLLIGVDEMGNKWNYRASLFDEFVQRELIGEDSIELWKENFKKADEYACLFVVHGDFAGFVYIPYPED
;
A
#
# COMPACT_ATOMS: atom_id res chain seq x y z
N MET A 1 -0.77 7.31 50.43
CA MET A 1 -1.73 7.13 49.32
C MET A 1 -2.52 8.42 49.18
N THR A 2 -2.05 9.33 48.32
CA THR A 2 -2.62 10.68 48.20
C THR A 2 -3.85 10.63 47.30
N ARG A 3 -5.03 11.00 47.83
CA ARG A 3 -6.27 11.12 47.03
C ARG A 3 -6.17 12.36 46.15
N LEU A 4 -6.35 12.18 44.84
CA LEU A 4 -6.38 13.27 43.86
C LEU A 4 -7.55 14.23 44.16
N SER A 5 -7.30 15.53 43.99
CA SER A 5 -8.32 16.55 44.24
C SER A 5 -9.46 16.50 43.20
N PRO A 6 -10.66 17.03 43.52
CA PRO A 6 -11.79 17.07 42.59
C PRO A 6 -11.46 17.75 41.25
N THR A 7 -10.57 18.75 41.27
CA THR A 7 -10.11 19.48 40.08
C THR A 7 -9.18 18.63 39.20
N GLU A 8 -8.33 17.81 39.81
CA GLU A 8 -7.46 16.87 39.09
C GLU A 8 -8.27 15.73 38.46
N ASN A 9 -9.28 15.21 39.16
CA ASN A 9 -10.22 14.23 38.58
C ASN A 9 -11.00 14.80 37.39
N ARG A 10 -11.37 16.08 37.42
CA ARG A 10 -12.06 16.74 36.30
C ARG A 10 -11.13 16.93 35.10
N LYS A 11 -9.87 17.32 35.31
CA LYS A 11 -8.85 17.40 34.24
C LYS A 11 -8.54 16.03 33.66
N LEU A 12 -8.38 14.99 34.49
CA LEU A 12 -8.12 13.62 34.03
C LEU A 12 -9.29 13.08 33.22
N ASN A 13 -10.54 13.35 33.63
CA ASN A 13 -11.73 13.00 32.86
C ASN A 13 -11.80 13.75 31.53
N THR A 14 -11.50 15.06 31.48
CA THR A 14 -11.46 15.81 30.22
C THR A 14 -10.35 15.32 29.29
N VAL A 15 -9.17 14.96 29.81
CA VAL A 15 -8.07 14.38 29.02
C VAL A 15 -8.45 13.00 28.49
N ASN A 16 -9.08 12.14 29.29
CA ASN A 16 -9.59 10.84 28.84
C ASN A 16 -10.74 10.99 27.83
N GLN A 17 -11.58 12.02 27.97
CA GLN A 17 -12.61 12.37 26.99
C GLN A 17 -11.99 12.87 25.68
N LEU A 18 -10.94 13.69 25.73
CA LEU A 18 -10.19 14.14 24.56
C LEU A 18 -9.47 12.98 23.85
N LEU A 19 -8.91 12.03 24.62
CA LEU A 19 -8.31 10.80 24.08
C LEU A 19 -9.35 9.93 23.36
N MET A 20 -10.61 9.92 23.82
CA MET A 20 -11.70 9.21 23.14
C MET A 20 -12.28 9.97 21.94
N ILE A 21 -12.02 11.27 21.81
CA ILE A 21 -12.44 12.10 20.66
C ILE A 21 -11.40 12.05 19.52
N ASN A 22 -10.13 11.70 19.81
CA ASN A 22 -9.10 11.57 18.77
C ASN A 22 -9.15 10.26 17.96
N HIS A 23 -10.17 9.43 18.13
CA HIS A 23 -10.44 8.32 17.20
C HIS A 23 -11.25 8.74 15.95
N SER A 24 -11.41 10.05 15.73
CA SER A 24 -12.12 10.58 14.57
C SER A 24 -11.21 11.45 13.69
N ASN A 25 -9.99 10.98 13.40
CA ASN A 25 -9.16 11.51 12.32
C ASN A 25 -8.84 10.37 11.34
N GLU A 26 -9.67 10.29 10.31
CA GLU A 26 -9.29 10.02 8.92
C GLU A 26 -8.34 8.84 8.64
N ASN A 27 -8.82 7.61 8.85
CA ASN A 27 -8.31 6.46 8.08
C ASN A 27 -9.06 6.28 6.73
N VAL A 28 -9.50 7.40 6.13
CA VAL A 28 -10.40 7.44 4.97
C VAL A 28 -9.75 6.82 3.72
N LEU A 29 -8.42 6.83 3.62
CA LEU A 29 -7.75 6.28 2.45
C LEU A 29 -7.68 4.75 2.42
N LEU A 30 -7.68 4.07 3.57
CA LEU A 30 -7.58 2.60 3.61
C LEU A 30 -8.93 1.90 3.58
N ASP A 31 -9.99 2.53 4.09
CA ASP A 31 -11.34 1.96 4.02
C ASP A 31 -11.98 2.16 2.63
N ASP A 32 -11.77 3.30 1.96
CA ASP A 32 -12.36 3.56 0.64
C ASP A 32 -11.58 2.88 -0.51
N ALA A 33 -10.24 2.92 -0.48
CA ALA A 33 -9.38 2.32 -1.51
C ALA A 33 -9.38 0.79 -1.48
N ASN A 34 -9.82 0.20 -0.36
CA ASN A 34 -9.83 -1.24 -0.14
C ASN A 34 -11.26 -1.81 -0.07
N SER A 35 -12.27 -1.07 -0.52
CA SER A 35 -13.61 -1.64 -0.67
C SER A 35 -13.54 -2.88 -1.56
N TYR A 36 -14.22 -3.95 -1.15
CA TYR A 36 -14.18 -5.25 -1.83
C TYR A 36 -14.47 -5.12 -3.33
N ASP A 37 -15.37 -4.20 -3.69
CA ASP A 37 -15.77 -3.95 -5.08
C ASP A 37 -14.66 -3.25 -5.89
N VAL A 38 -14.02 -2.21 -5.34
CA VAL A 38 -12.90 -1.52 -6.01
C VAL A 38 -11.72 -2.46 -6.22
N ASN A 39 -11.37 -3.27 -5.22
CA ASN A 39 -10.30 -4.26 -5.36
C ASN A 39 -10.61 -5.30 -6.42
N LYS A 40 -11.85 -5.77 -6.49
CA LYS A 40 -12.29 -6.74 -7.48
C LYS A 40 -12.25 -6.15 -8.90
N GLU A 41 -12.64 -4.88 -9.04
CA GLU A 41 -12.56 -4.16 -10.31
C GLU A 41 -11.11 -3.97 -10.76
N LEU A 42 -10.24 -3.44 -9.90
CA LEU A 42 -8.82 -3.26 -10.19
C LEU A 42 -8.15 -4.59 -10.54
N MET A 43 -8.52 -5.69 -9.85
CA MET A 43 -8.06 -7.03 -10.19
C MET A 43 -8.43 -7.46 -11.60
N GLY A 44 -9.71 -7.38 -11.96
CA GLY A 44 -10.14 -7.77 -13.29
C GLY A 44 -9.39 -7.00 -14.39
N ILE A 45 -9.10 -5.72 -14.14
CA ILE A 45 -8.42 -4.85 -15.09
C ILE A 45 -6.93 -5.21 -15.25
N ILE A 46 -6.21 -5.49 -14.16
CA ILE A 46 -4.75 -5.60 -14.20
C ILE A 46 -4.24 -7.05 -14.36
N SER A 47 -4.99 -8.07 -13.93
CA SER A 47 -4.48 -9.45 -13.88
C SER A 47 -4.04 -10.00 -15.24
N SER A 48 -4.74 -9.66 -16.33
CA SER A 48 -4.35 -10.11 -17.68
C SER A 48 -3.06 -9.46 -18.18
N ASP A 49 -2.79 -8.21 -17.78
CA ASP A 49 -1.58 -7.49 -18.15
C ASP A 49 -0.37 -7.96 -17.33
N PHE A 50 -0.62 -8.26 -16.06
CA PHE A 50 0.41 -8.71 -15.12
C PHE A 50 1.14 -9.98 -15.58
N VAL A 51 0.45 -10.91 -16.26
CA VAL A 51 1.07 -12.14 -16.78
C VAL A 51 2.27 -11.85 -17.67
N ASN A 52 2.23 -10.75 -18.43
CA ASN A 52 3.31 -10.38 -19.35
C ASN A 52 4.58 -9.91 -18.64
N VAL A 53 4.45 -9.43 -17.39
CA VAL A 53 5.53 -8.77 -16.64
C VAL A 53 5.92 -9.50 -15.36
N ALA A 54 5.17 -10.54 -14.98
CA ALA A 54 5.24 -11.17 -13.67
C ALA A 54 6.68 -11.61 -13.30
N ASP A 55 7.40 -12.23 -14.24
CA ASP A 55 8.76 -12.73 -14.00
C ASP A 55 9.75 -11.59 -13.70
N THR A 56 9.66 -10.50 -14.47
CA THR A 56 10.50 -9.31 -14.26
C THR A 56 10.19 -8.64 -12.93
N LEU A 57 8.91 -8.56 -12.54
CA LEU A 57 8.52 -8.03 -11.24
C LEU A 57 8.99 -8.94 -10.10
N LYS A 58 8.93 -10.27 -10.27
CA LYS A 58 9.42 -11.25 -9.27
C LYS A 58 10.92 -11.11 -9.05
N GLU A 59 11.70 -11.01 -10.12
CA GLU A 59 13.15 -10.81 -10.03
C GLU A 59 13.50 -9.45 -9.40
N ALA A 60 12.81 -8.36 -9.81
CA ALA A 60 13.01 -7.05 -9.20
C ALA A 60 12.70 -7.09 -7.69
N SER A 61 11.61 -7.75 -7.31
CA SER A 61 11.20 -7.96 -5.92
C SER A 61 12.27 -8.69 -5.11
N TYR A 62 12.82 -9.77 -5.68
CA TYR A 62 13.93 -10.52 -5.09
C TYR A 62 15.18 -9.64 -4.90
N GLN A 63 15.57 -8.87 -5.92
CA GLN A 63 16.75 -8.00 -5.84
C GLN A 63 16.60 -6.88 -4.82
N ILE A 64 15.42 -6.26 -4.71
CA ILE A 64 15.11 -5.23 -3.71
C ILE A 64 15.34 -5.76 -2.30
N ARG A 65 14.78 -6.95 -1.99
CA ARG A 65 14.94 -7.59 -0.68
C ARG A 65 16.38 -8.04 -0.43
N LYS A 66 16.98 -8.75 -1.39
CA LYS A 66 18.33 -9.31 -1.26
C LYS A 66 19.40 -8.24 -1.02
N ARG A 67 19.24 -7.06 -1.62
CA ARG A 67 20.17 -5.94 -1.45
C ARG A 67 19.88 -5.09 -0.22
N GLY A 68 18.83 -5.41 0.54
CA GLY A 68 18.44 -4.72 1.77
C GLY A 68 17.84 -3.33 1.53
N PHE A 69 17.26 -3.08 0.35
CA PHE A 69 16.59 -1.81 0.08
C PHE A 69 15.23 -1.72 0.78
N SER A 70 14.48 -2.83 0.80
CA SER A 70 13.24 -2.96 1.57
C SER A 70 12.81 -4.42 1.61
N ASP A 71 12.15 -4.83 2.70
CA ASP A 71 11.44 -6.11 2.77
C ASP A 71 10.07 -6.04 2.06
N PHE A 72 9.61 -4.84 1.73
CA PHE A 72 8.26 -4.52 1.26
C PHE A 72 8.30 -3.83 -0.12
N PRO A 73 8.69 -4.54 -1.20
CA PRO A 73 8.63 -3.99 -2.55
C PRO A 73 7.16 -3.75 -2.96
N ILE A 74 6.92 -2.59 -3.58
CA ILE A 74 5.61 -2.21 -4.12
C ILE A 74 5.80 -1.86 -5.59
N PHE A 75 4.94 -2.38 -6.47
CA PHE A 75 4.97 -2.05 -7.90
C PHE A 75 3.78 -1.18 -8.27
N VAL A 76 4.03 0.02 -8.80
CA VAL A 76 2.96 0.91 -9.25
C VAL A 76 2.58 0.56 -10.67
N ALA A 77 1.34 0.16 -10.88
CA ALA A 77 0.77 -0.10 -12.20
C ALA A 77 -0.10 1.07 -12.63
N SER A 78 0.25 1.73 -13.73
CA SER A 78 -0.49 2.92 -14.20
C SER A 78 -0.51 3.03 -15.73
N ARG A 79 -1.64 3.50 -16.28
CA ARG A 79 -1.74 3.88 -17.72
C ARG A 79 -1.29 5.31 -18.00
N ARG A 80 -1.14 6.11 -16.94
CA ARG A 80 -0.72 7.51 -16.98
C ARG A 80 0.66 7.59 -16.36
N ASP A 81 1.38 8.67 -16.65
CA ASP A 81 2.58 8.94 -15.88
C ASP A 81 2.20 9.30 -14.44
N VAL A 82 2.84 8.65 -13.48
CA VAL A 82 2.65 8.89 -12.05
C VAL A 82 4.01 9.12 -11.41
N PRO A 83 4.17 10.17 -10.58
CA PRO A 83 5.46 10.54 -10.02
C PRO A 83 5.82 9.70 -8.79
N ILE A 84 5.54 8.39 -8.80
CA ILE A 84 5.78 7.45 -7.69
C ILE A 84 6.62 6.28 -8.21
N GLY A 85 7.74 5.99 -7.55
CA GLY A 85 8.65 4.94 -7.94
C GLY A 85 9.42 5.22 -9.25
N GLN A 86 10.32 4.30 -9.57
CA GLN A 86 11.16 4.33 -10.74
C GLN A 86 10.58 3.44 -11.84
N LEU A 87 10.50 3.94 -13.08
CA LEU A 87 10.05 3.13 -14.23
C LEU A 87 10.91 1.88 -14.38
N LEU A 88 10.26 0.72 -14.35
CA LEU A 88 10.89 -0.59 -14.51
C LEU A 88 10.53 -1.19 -15.88
N ILE A 89 9.25 -1.12 -16.24
CA ILE A 89 8.73 -1.62 -17.53
C ILE A 89 7.79 -0.57 -18.10
N GLY A 90 8.14 -0.05 -19.28
CA GLY A 90 7.30 0.86 -20.06
C GLY A 90 6.18 0.12 -20.79
N VAL A 91 5.17 0.86 -21.27
CA VAL A 91 4.12 0.30 -22.14
C VAL A 91 4.74 -0.37 -23.37
N ASP A 92 4.20 -1.52 -23.75
CA ASP A 92 4.55 -2.35 -24.90
C ASP A 92 5.97 -2.97 -24.88
N GLU A 93 6.74 -2.84 -23.80
CA GLU A 93 8.07 -3.44 -23.70
C GLU A 93 8.03 -4.97 -23.58
N MET A 94 6.96 -5.52 -23.00
CA MET A 94 6.73 -6.96 -22.85
C MET A 94 5.35 -7.39 -23.36
N GLY A 95 4.68 -6.55 -24.16
CA GLY A 95 3.27 -6.72 -24.55
C GLY A 95 2.27 -6.29 -23.48
N ASN A 96 2.76 -5.60 -22.45
CA ASN A 96 1.98 -4.96 -21.38
C ASN A 96 1.40 -3.61 -21.82
N LYS A 97 0.20 -3.30 -21.34
CA LYS A 97 -0.55 -2.06 -21.63
C LYS A 97 -0.39 -1.02 -20.52
N TRP A 98 0.26 -1.38 -19.43
CA TRP A 98 0.46 -0.55 -18.26
C TRP A 98 1.95 -0.29 -18.03
N ASN A 99 2.29 0.90 -17.55
CA ASN A 99 3.62 1.11 -17.00
C ASN A 99 3.68 0.44 -15.63
N TYR A 100 4.80 -0.24 -15.37
CA TYR A 100 5.14 -0.79 -14.07
C TYR A 100 6.36 -0.07 -13.52
N ARG A 101 6.20 0.51 -12.33
CA ARG A 101 7.27 1.24 -11.63
C ARG A 101 7.61 0.51 -10.34
N ALA A 102 8.90 0.42 -10.00
CA ALA A 102 9.35 -0.13 -8.73
C ALA A 102 9.40 0.98 -7.67
N SER A 103 8.78 0.71 -6.52
CA SER A 103 8.73 1.57 -5.36
C SER A 103 8.92 0.73 -4.09
N LEU A 104 9.09 1.39 -2.96
CA LEU A 104 9.26 0.76 -1.66
C LEU A 104 8.21 1.28 -0.68
N PHE A 105 7.93 0.50 0.38
CA PHE A 105 7.04 0.92 1.46
C PHE A 105 7.37 2.31 2.03
N ASP A 106 8.65 2.59 2.26
CA ASP A 106 9.07 3.88 2.83
C ASP A 106 8.69 5.07 1.95
N GLU A 107 8.70 4.92 0.62
CA GLU A 107 8.24 5.96 -0.31
C GLU A 107 6.73 6.21 -0.15
N PHE A 108 5.94 5.17 0.09
CA PHE A 108 4.49 5.30 0.31
C PHE A 108 4.16 5.98 1.63
N VAL A 109 4.93 5.71 2.69
CA VAL A 109 4.79 6.43 3.98
C VAL A 109 5.21 7.88 3.83
N GLN A 110 6.38 8.15 3.22
CA GLN A 110 6.89 9.52 3.03
C GLN A 110 5.96 10.40 2.17
N ARG A 111 5.20 9.78 1.26
CA ARG A 111 4.22 10.46 0.41
C ARG A 111 2.81 10.49 1.02
N GLU A 112 2.65 10.02 2.26
CA GLU A 112 1.37 9.95 2.97
C GLU A 112 0.31 9.10 2.24
N LEU A 113 0.74 8.18 1.37
CA LEU A 113 -0.13 7.19 0.72
C LEU A 113 -0.48 6.03 1.66
N ILE A 114 0.36 5.82 2.66
CA ILE A 114 0.09 4.98 3.83
C ILE A 114 0.24 5.88 5.05
N GLY A 115 -0.86 6.14 5.75
CA GLY A 115 -0.84 6.94 6.98
C GLY A 115 -0.07 6.26 8.11
N GLU A 116 0.55 7.06 8.98
CA GLU A 116 1.39 6.55 10.08
C GLU A 116 0.68 5.53 10.96
N ASP A 117 -0.60 5.79 11.28
CA ASP A 117 -1.43 4.92 12.12
C ASP A 117 -1.74 3.56 11.49
N SER A 118 -1.50 3.41 10.18
CA SER A 118 -1.79 2.21 9.41
C SER A 118 -0.55 1.42 8.99
N ILE A 119 0.63 1.88 9.38
CA ILE A 119 1.92 1.23 9.06
C ILE A 119 1.95 -0.20 9.57
N GLU A 120 1.58 -0.43 10.83
CA GLU A 120 1.63 -1.76 11.45
C GLU A 120 0.65 -2.70 10.77
N LEU A 121 -0.60 -2.26 10.62
CA LEU A 121 -1.66 -3.03 9.95
C LEU A 121 -1.29 -3.38 8.51
N TRP A 122 -0.72 -2.43 7.75
CA TRP A 122 -0.30 -2.68 6.38
C TRP A 122 0.80 -3.74 6.32
N LYS A 123 1.80 -3.67 7.21
CA LYS A 123 2.90 -4.64 7.29
C LYS A 123 2.41 -6.03 7.68
N GLU A 124 1.47 -6.14 8.63
CA GLU A 124 0.86 -7.41 9.03
C GLU A 124 0.08 -8.07 7.90
N ASN A 125 -0.53 -7.28 7.03
CA ASN A 125 -1.30 -7.75 5.89
C ASN A 125 -0.47 -7.88 4.59
N PHE A 126 0.82 -7.53 4.63
CA PHE A 126 1.69 -7.66 3.48
C PHE A 126 1.92 -9.14 3.14
N LYS A 127 1.55 -9.54 1.93
CA LYS A 127 1.74 -10.93 1.50
C LYS A 127 3.21 -11.21 1.19
N LYS A 128 3.61 -12.47 1.36
CA LYS A 128 4.97 -12.92 1.07
C LYS A 128 5.39 -12.53 -0.35
N ALA A 129 6.42 -11.71 -0.47
CA ALA A 129 6.84 -11.14 -1.74
C ALA A 129 7.59 -12.13 -2.67
N ASP A 130 7.86 -13.35 -2.22
CA ASP A 130 8.29 -14.47 -3.07
C ASP A 130 7.12 -15.14 -3.81
N GLU A 131 5.91 -15.05 -3.24
CA GLU A 131 4.69 -15.70 -3.74
C GLU A 131 3.75 -14.70 -4.43
N TYR A 132 3.70 -13.45 -3.96
CA TYR A 132 2.80 -12.41 -4.45
C TYR A 132 3.53 -11.13 -4.85
N ALA A 133 3.07 -10.49 -5.93
CA ALA A 133 3.37 -9.09 -6.21
C ALA A 133 2.41 -8.19 -5.43
N CYS A 134 2.95 -7.21 -4.70
CA CYS A 134 2.17 -6.09 -4.17
C CYS A 134 2.10 -5.00 -5.25
N LEU A 135 0.92 -4.81 -5.84
CA LEU A 135 0.66 -3.77 -6.83
C LEU A 135 -0.08 -2.61 -6.18
N PHE A 136 0.32 -1.38 -6.50
CA PHE A 136 -0.51 -0.20 -6.32
C PHE A 136 -1.04 0.22 -7.69
N VAL A 137 -2.31 -0.09 -7.96
CA VAL A 137 -2.93 0.12 -9.28
C VAL A 137 -3.58 1.48 -9.31
N VAL A 138 -3.26 2.30 -10.31
CA VAL A 138 -3.86 3.63 -10.51
C VAL A 138 -4.64 3.65 -11.83
N HIS A 139 -5.97 3.73 -11.74
CA HIS A 139 -6.88 3.72 -12.88
C HIS A 139 -7.96 4.81 -12.79
N GLY A 140 -7.82 5.86 -13.60
CA GLY A 140 -8.73 7.01 -13.52
C GLY A 140 -8.65 7.68 -12.16
N ASP A 141 -9.79 7.73 -11.47
CA ASP A 141 -9.93 8.28 -10.11
C ASP A 141 -9.77 7.20 -9.01
N PHE A 142 -9.59 5.94 -9.40
CA PHE A 142 -9.40 4.83 -8.48
C PHE A 142 -7.92 4.51 -8.31
N ALA A 143 -7.51 4.29 -7.06
CA ALA A 143 -6.23 3.71 -6.73
C ALA A 143 -6.38 2.73 -5.56
N GLY A 144 -5.61 1.65 -5.57
CA GLY A 144 -5.72 0.63 -4.54
C GLY A 144 -4.57 -0.36 -4.54
N PHE A 145 -4.35 -0.97 -3.38
CA PHE A 145 -3.39 -2.06 -3.22
C PHE A 145 -4.00 -3.37 -3.65
N VAL A 146 -3.26 -4.13 -4.42
CA VAL A 146 -3.70 -5.44 -4.86
C VAL A 146 -2.58 -6.45 -4.88
N TYR A 147 -2.87 -7.67 -4.45
CA TYR A 147 -1.89 -8.74 -4.41
C TYR A 147 -2.20 -9.82 -5.44
N ILE A 148 -1.32 -9.98 -6.42
CA ILE A 148 -1.43 -11.01 -7.45
C ILE A 148 -0.38 -12.08 -7.20
N PRO A 149 -0.74 -13.37 -7.14
CA PRO A 149 0.25 -14.43 -7.08
C PRO A 149 1.10 -14.42 -8.36
N TYR A 150 2.41 -14.61 -8.23
CA TYR A 150 3.24 -14.88 -9.40
C TYR A 150 2.80 -16.21 -10.04
N PRO A 151 2.83 -16.33 -11.37
CA PRO A 151 2.62 -17.61 -12.04
C PRO A 151 3.59 -18.66 -11.48
N GLU A 152 3.10 -19.89 -11.35
CA GLU A 152 3.97 -21.05 -11.15
C GLU A 152 4.57 -21.43 -12.53
N ASP A 153 5.84 -21.86 -12.52
CA ASP A 153 6.55 -22.35 -13.70
C ASP A 153 5.91 -23.64 -14.27
#